data_AF-M7ZER2-F1
#
_entry.id   AF-M7ZER2-F1
#
_cell.length_a   1.000
_cell.length_b   1.000
_cell.length_c   1.000
_cell.angle_alpha   90.00
_cell.angle_beta   90.00
_cell.angle_gamma   90.00
#
_symmetry.space_group_name_H-M   'P 1'
#
loop_
_entity.id
_entity.type
_entity.pdbx_description
1 polymer ?
#
loop_
_entity_poly.entity_id
_entity_poly.type
_entity_poly.pdbx_seq_one_letter_code
_entity_poly.pdbx_strand_id
1 'polypeptide(L)'
;MMAQPSLLLLAAAVVLSLSLCDAHNKLAKKSDDVVNGPLLTSKLNAKRTLIVGPNDEFKTIQSAIDAVPEGNTEWVVVHLRAGVYAEKVVIPETKPFIFVRGNGKGRTSISYESASPHNTESATFAVHADNVVVFGISFRNAARAGLPNNPEIRTVATMVSGDKVAFYHCAFYSPHHTLFDSTGRHYYESCYIQGNIDFIFGGGQSIFPCAEIFVYLGRANEAYSRVVFADTYLSKTVNPAGWTNYNFSGSTEHVMLGEFNCTGPGADASQRVPWSRRLDQAEAAKFLTVDFINGKDWLPAFYY
;
A
#
# COMPACT_ATOMS: atom_id res chain seq x y z
N MET A 1 28.99 15.96 33.20
CA MET A 1 28.09 14.89 33.68
C MET A 1 26.75 15.52 33.99
N MET A 2 25.78 15.41 33.09
CA MET A 2 24.35 15.57 33.37
C MET A 2 23.59 15.10 32.12
N ALA A 3 23.03 13.90 32.21
CA ALA A 3 22.08 13.36 31.25
C ALA A 3 20.70 13.94 31.59
N GLN A 4 19.97 14.42 30.58
CA GLN A 4 18.54 14.67 30.69
C GLN A 4 17.75 13.52 30.04
N PRO A 5 16.56 13.19 30.58
CA PRO A 5 15.98 11.86 30.45
C PRO A 5 15.17 11.70 29.15
N SER A 6 15.35 10.54 28.52
CA SER A 6 14.48 10.01 27.49
C SER A 6 13.10 9.67 28.08
N LEU A 7 12.09 10.45 27.70
CA LEU A 7 10.70 10.06 27.94
C LEU A 7 10.30 9.00 26.89
N LEU A 8 10.51 7.73 27.23
CA LEU A 8 9.77 6.63 26.61
C LEU A 8 8.34 6.68 27.16
N LEU A 9 7.38 7.12 26.35
CA LEU A 9 5.98 6.73 26.56
C LEU A 9 5.70 5.50 25.70
N LEU A 10 5.68 4.34 26.36
CA LEU A 10 4.88 3.20 25.91
C LEU A 10 3.40 3.59 26.06
N ALA A 11 2.62 3.42 24.99
CA ALA A 11 1.18 3.25 25.12
C ALA A 11 0.76 2.04 24.29
N ALA A 12 0.34 0.99 24.98
CA ALA A 12 -0.28 -0.20 24.42
C ALA A 12 -1.76 0.05 24.06
N ALA A 13 -2.23 -0.77 23.12
CA ALA A 13 -3.50 -0.81 22.40
C ALA A 13 -4.81 -0.55 23.17
N VAL A 14 -5.85 -0.07 22.47
CA VAL A 14 -7.17 -0.73 22.27
C VAL A 14 -7.92 -0.09 21.09
N VAL A 15 -8.55 -0.96 20.30
CA VAL A 15 -9.30 -0.80 19.05
C VAL A 15 -10.67 -0.12 19.25
N LEU A 16 -11.08 0.71 18.28
CA LEU A 16 -12.48 0.91 17.90
C LEU A 16 -12.53 1.35 16.43
N SER A 17 -12.75 0.37 15.56
CA SER A 17 -13.10 0.57 14.16
C SER A 17 -14.56 1.02 14.09
N LEU A 18 -14.81 2.27 13.72
CA LEU A 18 -16.05 2.64 13.05
C LEU A 18 -15.67 2.97 11.62
N SER A 19 -15.75 1.93 10.79
CA SER A 19 -15.86 2.06 9.34
C SER A 19 -17.00 3.05 9.05
N LEU A 20 -16.66 4.21 8.51
CA LEU A 20 -17.62 5.01 7.74
C LEU A 20 -17.56 4.54 6.29
N CYS A 21 -17.87 3.27 6.04
CA CYS A 21 -18.41 2.87 4.74
C CYS A 21 -19.84 3.40 4.51
N ASP A 22 -20.49 3.97 5.52
CA ASP A 22 -21.91 4.38 5.44
C ASP A 22 -22.14 5.83 4.97
N ALA A 23 -21.11 6.66 4.75
CA ALA A 23 -21.30 8.06 4.35
C ALA A 23 -21.40 8.28 2.81
N HIS A 24 -21.16 7.26 1.98
CA HIS A 24 -21.50 7.26 0.55
C HIS A 24 -22.43 6.11 0.20
N ASN A 25 -23.56 6.05 0.89
CA ASN A 25 -24.65 5.12 0.56
C ASN A 25 -25.42 5.62 -0.69
N LYS A 26 -24.78 5.58 -1.85
CA LYS A 26 -25.42 5.68 -3.17
C LYS A 26 -24.88 4.73 -4.25
N LEU A 27 -23.87 3.89 -3.98
CA LEU A 27 -23.27 3.01 -5.01
C LEU A 27 -22.89 1.59 -4.51
N ALA A 28 -23.82 0.91 -3.84
CA ALA A 28 -23.80 -0.56 -3.77
C ALA A 28 -25.21 -1.08 -4.04
N LYS A 29 -25.55 -1.28 -5.32
CA LYS A 29 -26.82 -1.89 -5.73
C LYS A 29 -26.52 -3.30 -6.24
N LYS A 30 -26.66 -4.26 -5.32
CA LYS A 30 -26.57 -5.74 -5.46
C LYS A 30 -25.19 -6.33 -5.19
N SER A 31 -25.21 -7.60 -4.78
CA SER A 31 -24.04 -8.45 -4.50
C SER A 31 -23.08 -8.65 -5.69
N ASP A 32 -23.39 -8.09 -6.85
CA ASP A 32 -22.58 -8.14 -8.07
C ASP A 32 -21.47 -7.08 -8.09
N ASP A 33 -21.49 -6.11 -7.16
CA ASP A 33 -20.54 -4.99 -7.08
C ASP A 33 -19.32 -5.29 -6.17
N VAL A 34 -19.24 -6.44 -5.50
CA VAL A 34 -18.11 -6.75 -4.61
C VAL A 34 -16.91 -7.19 -5.44
N VAL A 35 -15.87 -6.36 -5.45
CA VAL A 35 -14.59 -6.72 -6.08
C VAL A 35 -14.01 -7.97 -5.41
N ASN A 36 -13.94 -9.06 -6.16
CA ASN A 36 -13.49 -10.35 -5.67
C ASN A 36 -12.62 -11.09 -6.70
N GLY A 37 -11.92 -12.13 -6.24
CA GLY A 37 -11.04 -12.93 -7.10
C GLY A 37 -11.73 -13.44 -8.38
N PRO A 38 -12.91 -14.07 -8.32
CA PRO A 38 -13.66 -14.48 -9.52
C PRO A 38 -14.00 -13.34 -10.49
N LEU A 39 -14.49 -12.20 -9.98
CA LEU A 39 -14.81 -11.03 -10.81
C LEU A 39 -13.57 -10.51 -11.54
N LEU A 40 -12.47 -10.34 -10.82
CA LEU A 40 -11.20 -9.89 -11.41
C LEU A 40 -10.69 -10.89 -12.46
N THR A 41 -10.74 -12.20 -12.19
CA THR A 41 -10.38 -13.22 -13.19
C THR A 41 -11.22 -13.09 -14.45
N SER A 42 -12.53 -12.83 -14.32
CA SER A 42 -13.42 -12.64 -15.47
C SER A 42 -13.12 -11.35 -16.23
N LYS A 43 -12.93 -10.22 -15.54
CA LYS A 43 -12.67 -8.91 -16.14
C LYS A 43 -11.33 -8.85 -16.87
N LEU A 44 -10.31 -9.51 -16.33
CA LEU A 44 -8.98 -9.58 -16.94
C LEU A 44 -8.94 -10.55 -18.13
N ASN A 45 -9.95 -11.42 -18.28
CA ASN A 45 -10.03 -12.40 -19.36
C ASN A 45 -8.76 -13.27 -19.47
N ALA A 46 -8.28 -13.74 -18.32
CA ALA A 46 -7.03 -14.49 -18.24
C ALA A 46 -7.15 -15.86 -18.92
N LYS A 47 -6.19 -16.18 -19.81
CA LYS A 47 -6.23 -17.39 -20.64
C LYS A 47 -5.57 -18.60 -19.99
N ARG A 48 -4.66 -18.35 -19.05
CA ARG A 48 -3.86 -19.38 -18.39
C ARG A 48 -3.88 -19.18 -16.89
N THR A 49 -3.96 -20.28 -16.14
CA THR A 49 -3.84 -20.29 -14.67
C THR A 49 -2.72 -21.23 -14.27
N LEU A 50 -1.75 -20.71 -13.52
CA LEU A 50 -0.66 -21.45 -12.88
C LEU A 50 -1.03 -21.61 -11.41
N ILE A 51 -1.08 -22.85 -10.91
CA ILE A 51 -1.48 -23.12 -9.53
C ILE A 51 -0.23 -23.38 -8.69
N VAL A 52 -0.09 -22.63 -7.60
CA VAL A 52 1.03 -22.70 -6.67
C VAL A 52 0.59 -23.30 -5.34
N GLY A 53 1.22 -24.39 -4.94
CA GLY A 53 0.95 -25.06 -3.68
C GLY A 53 1.88 -26.26 -3.47
N PRO A 54 1.97 -26.76 -2.23
CA PRO A 54 2.89 -27.87 -1.89
C PRO A 54 2.63 -29.13 -2.72
N ASN A 55 1.39 -29.33 -3.18
CA ASN A 55 0.95 -30.49 -3.96
C ASN A 55 0.59 -30.15 -5.42
N ASP A 56 0.74 -28.90 -5.85
CA ASP A 56 0.39 -28.47 -7.22
C ASP A 56 1.63 -28.46 -8.13
N GLU A 57 1.46 -28.09 -9.41
CA GLU A 57 2.52 -28.04 -10.43
C GLU A 57 3.70 -27.16 -9.98
N PHE A 58 3.40 -25.96 -9.48
CA PHE A 58 4.41 -25.03 -8.96
C PHE A 58 4.46 -25.12 -7.44
N LYS A 59 5.66 -25.33 -6.90
CA LYS A 59 5.87 -25.41 -5.44
C LYS A 59 6.16 -24.05 -4.81
N THR A 60 6.72 -23.13 -5.59
CA THR A 60 7.07 -21.77 -5.16
C THR A 60 6.41 -20.75 -6.07
N ILE A 61 6.14 -19.56 -5.54
CA ILE A 61 5.55 -18.46 -6.27
C ILE A 61 6.52 -18.00 -7.35
N GLN A 62 7.82 -17.89 -7.02
CA GLN A 62 8.82 -17.48 -8.00
C GLN A 62 8.86 -18.41 -9.20
N SER A 63 8.79 -19.74 -9.01
CA SER A 63 8.80 -20.69 -10.13
C SER A 63 7.60 -20.53 -11.08
N ALA A 64 6.44 -20.12 -10.57
CA ALA A 64 5.27 -19.84 -11.41
C ALA A 64 5.42 -18.52 -12.19
N ILE A 65 5.98 -17.49 -11.57
CA ILE A 65 6.34 -16.23 -12.26
C ILE A 65 7.41 -16.49 -13.34
N ASP A 66 8.39 -17.34 -13.05
CA ASP A 66 9.46 -17.72 -13.97
C ASP A 66 8.93 -18.46 -15.21
N ALA A 67 7.81 -19.18 -15.08
CA ALA A 67 7.15 -19.88 -16.18
C ALA A 67 6.28 -19.00 -17.10
N VAL A 68 6.02 -17.75 -16.72
CA VAL A 68 5.40 -16.76 -17.63
C VAL A 68 6.45 -16.32 -18.65
N PRO A 69 6.14 -16.32 -19.97
CA PRO A 69 7.10 -15.90 -21.00
C PRO A 69 7.54 -14.44 -20.82
N GLU A 70 8.76 -14.13 -21.24
CA GLU A 70 9.19 -12.73 -21.40
C GLU A 70 8.38 -12.04 -22.51
N GLY A 71 8.10 -10.75 -22.34
CA GLY A 71 7.28 -9.97 -23.28
C GLY A 71 5.82 -10.42 -23.34
N ASN A 72 5.32 -11.10 -22.30
CA ASN A 72 3.95 -11.58 -22.22
C ASN A 72 2.94 -10.46 -22.50
N THR A 73 1.92 -10.72 -23.31
CA THR A 73 0.87 -9.74 -23.67
C THR A 73 -0.53 -10.19 -23.25
N GLU A 74 -0.65 -11.34 -22.60
CA GLU A 74 -1.93 -11.94 -22.22
C GLU A 74 -2.01 -12.16 -20.71
N TRP A 75 -3.17 -11.92 -20.11
CA TRP A 75 -3.33 -12.11 -18.67
C TRP A 75 -3.12 -13.57 -18.25
N VAL A 76 -2.17 -13.78 -17.33
CA VAL A 76 -1.89 -15.07 -16.69
C VAL A 76 -2.22 -14.98 -15.21
N VAL A 77 -3.06 -15.89 -14.72
CA VAL A 77 -3.34 -16.01 -13.28
C VAL A 77 -2.27 -16.87 -12.62
N VAL A 78 -1.63 -16.34 -11.59
CA VAL A 78 -0.81 -17.12 -10.65
C VAL A 78 -1.64 -17.30 -9.38
N HIS A 79 -2.30 -18.45 -9.27
CA HIS A 79 -3.21 -18.75 -8.17
C HIS A 79 -2.48 -19.44 -7.02
N LEU A 80 -2.48 -18.80 -5.86
CA LEU A 80 -1.85 -19.31 -4.65
C LEU A 80 -2.89 -20.05 -3.80
N ARG A 81 -2.59 -21.29 -3.42
CA ARG A 81 -3.33 -21.99 -2.37
C ARG A 81 -3.24 -21.22 -1.04
N ALA A 82 -4.13 -21.57 -0.12
CA ALA A 82 -4.04 -21.04 1.24
C ALA A 82 -2.77 -21.58 1.90
N GLY A 83 -2.00 -20.72 2.57
CA GLY A 83 -0.71 -21.08 3.14
C GLY A 83 0.21 -19.88 3.34
N VAL A 84 1.34 -20.16 3.99
CA VAL A 84 2.45 -19.23 4.17
C VAL A 84 3.56 -19.63 3.22
N TYR A 85 3.93 -18.71 2.33
CA TYR A 85 5.02 -18.88 1.37
C TYR A 85 6.24 -18.13 1.90
N ALA A 86 7.24 -18.88 2.36
CA ALA A 86 8.46 -18.35 2.95
C ALA A 86 9.54 -18.11 1.89
N GLU A 87 9.34 -17.11 1.03
CA GLU A 87 10.21 -16.83 -0.11
C GLU A 87 10.23 -15.33 -0.46
N LYS A 88 11.27 -14.89 -1.18
CA LYS A 88 11.25 -13.61 -1.89
C LYS A 88 10.67 -13.83 -3.28
N VAL A 89 9.86 -12.88 -3.72
CA VAL A 89 9.23 -12.94 -5.04
C VAL A 89 9.47 -11.63 -5.78
N VAL A 90 9.92 -11.76 -7.03
CA VAL A 90 10.13 -10.64 -7.94
C VAL A 90 9.34 -10.90 -9.22
N ILE A 91 8.50 -9.94 -9.59
CA ILE A 91 7.87 -9.88 -10.91
C ILE A 91 8.72 -8.93 -11.77
N PRO A 92 9.61 -9.45 -12.63
CA PRO A 92 10.54 -8.64 -13.40
C PRO A 92 9.82 -7.83 -14.48
N GLU A 93 10.38 -6.68 -14.85
CA GLU A 93 9.81 -5.75 -15.85
C GLU A 93 9.46 -6.44 -17.17
N THR A 94 10.19 -7.48 -17.54
CA THR A 94 9.99 -8.27 -18.75
C THR A 94 8.73 -9.14 -18.75
N LYS A 95 7.95 -9.18 -17.65
CA LYS A 95 6.79 -10.09 -17.50
C LYS A 95 5.51 -9.36 -17.09
N PRO A 96 4.94 -8.50 -17.94
CA PRO A 96 3.68 -7.82 -17.67
C PRO A 96 2.46 -8.74 -17.78
N PHE A 97 1.28 -8.22 -17.42
CA PHE A 97 -0.02 -8.92 -17.48
C PHE A 97 -0.11 -10.16 -16.58
N ILE A 98 0.32 -10.03 -15.33
CA ILE A 98 0.23 -11.10 -14.32
C ILE A 98 -0.82 -10.75 -13.26
N PHE A 99 -1.73 -11.69 -13.00
CA PHE A 99 -2.69 -11.62 -11.91
C PHE A 99 -2.31 -12.60 -10.79
N VAL A 100 -1.72 -12.11 -9.70
CA VAL A 100 -1.39 -12.93 -8.53
C VAL A 100 -2.60 -13.01 -7.59
N ARG A 101 -3.18 -14.19 -7.43
CA ARG A 101 -4.46 -14.37 -6.71
C ARG A 101 -4.32 -15.34 -5.55
N GLY A 102 -4.43 -14.83 -4.32
CA GLY A 102 -4.56 -15.62 -3.10
C GLY A 102 -6.00 -15.95 -2.71
N ASN A 103 -6.15 -16.63 -1.57
CA ASN A 103 -7.43 -17.03 -0.98
C ASN A 103 -7.96 -16.05 0.08
N GLY A 104 -7.41 -14.83 0.11
CA GLY A 104 -7.74 -13.77 1.05
C GLY A 104 -6.58 -13.46 2.01
N LYS A 105 -6.45 -12.19 2.40
CA LYS A 105 -5.33 -11.70 3.23
C LYS A 105 -5.12 -12.47 4.54
N GLY A 106 -6.17 -13.04 5.13
CA GLY A 106 -6.07 -13.88 6.34
C GLY A 106 -5.69 -15.35 6.09
N ARG A 107 -5.60 -15.80 4.83
CA ARG A 107 -5.40 -17.22 4.47
C ARG A 107 -4.19 -17.48 3.58
N THR A 108 -3.72 -16.46 2.86
CA THR A 108 -2.56 -16.56 1.98
C THR A 108 -1.58 -15.44 2.33
N SER A 109 -0.33 -15.78 2.61
CA SER A 109 0.71 -14.78 2.90
C SER A 109 2.07 -15.14 2.30
N ILE A 110 2.79 -14.12 1.83
CA ILE A 110 4.21 -14.20 1.45
C ILE A 110 5.00 -13.53 2.56
N SER A 111 5.96 -14.25 3.13
CA SER A 111 6.74 -13.77 4.28
C SER A 111 8.22 -14.06 4.09
N TYR A 112 9.06 -13.06 4.30
CA TYR A 112 10.50 -13.25 4.29
C TYR A 112 11.17 -12.35 5.32
N GLU A 113 12.34 -12.75 5.82
CA GLU A 113 13.13 -11.96 6.76
C GLU A 113 14.30 -11.32 6.00
N SER A 114 14.24 -10.00 5.75
CA SER A 114 15.33 -9.30 5.08
C SER A 114 15.48 -7.88 5.57
N ALA A 115 16.71 -7.51 5.87
CA ALA A 115 17.11 -6.17 6.28
C ALA A 115 18.31 -5.75 5.42
N SER A 116 18.25 -4.60 4.75
CA SER A 116 19.32 -4.09 3.88
C SER A 116 19.33 -2.56 3.84
N PRO A 117 20.47 -1.90 3.55
CA PRO A 117 20.51 -0.48 3.21
C PRO A 117 19.75 -0.13 1.91
N HIS A 118 19.51 -1.11 1.05
CA HIS A 118 18.81 -0.91 -0.21
C HIS A 118 17.38 -1.45 -0.14
N ASN A 119 16.40 -0.60 -0.46
CA ASN A 119 14.98 -0.95 -0.42
C ASN A 119 14.67 -2.20 -1.25
N THR A 120 15.17 -2.25 -2.49
CA THR A 120 14.98 -3.37 -3.43
C THR A 120 15.49 -4.69 -2.86
N GLU A 121 16.66 -4.68 -2.24
CA GLU A 121 17.23 -5.89 -1.64
C GLU A 121 16.44 -6.36 -0.43
N SER A 122 15.87 -5.43 0.35
CA SER A 122 15.08 -5.77 1.54
C SER A 122 13.65 -6.26 1.23
N ALA A 123 13.14 -6.02 0.01
CA ALA A 123 11.77 -6.32 -0.36
C ALA A 123 11.46 -7.82 -0.28
N THR A 124 10.32 -8.17 0.36
CA THR A 124 9.78 -9.53 0.34
C THR A 124 9.08 -9.83 -1.00
N PHE A 125 8.33 -8.85 -1.50
CA PHE A 125 7.64 -8.92 -2.79
C PHE A 125 7.97 -7.66 -3.60
N ALA A 126 8.54 -7.81 -4.79
CA ALA A 126 8.88 -6.69 -5.67
C ALA A 126 8.16 -6.83 -7.02
N VAL A 127 7.49 -5.76 -7.45
CA VAL A 127 6.82 -5.68 -8.75
C VAL A 127 7.48 -4.60 -9.58
N HIS A 128 8.21 -5.04 -10.60
CA HIS A 128 8.80 -4.15 -11.61
C HIS A 128 8.01 -4.14 -12.91
N ALA A 129 7.16 -5.13 -13.16
CA ALA A 129 6.35 -5.25 -14.36
C ALA A 129 5.13 -4.33 -14.37
N ASP A 130 4.80 -3.84 -15.55
CA ASP A 130 3.55 -3.13 -15.81
C ASP A 130 2.35 -4.08 -15.85
N ASN A 131 1.15 -3.54 -15.63
CA ASN A 131 -0.12 -4.27 -15.73
C ASN A 131 -0.12 -5.51 -14.83
N VAL A 132 0.04 -5.30 -13.52
CA VAL A 132 -0.01 -6.37 -12.52
C VAL A 132 -1.20 -6.18 -11.60
N VAL A 133 -1.95 -7.26 -11.36
CA VAL A 133 -3.04 -7.26 -10.39
C VAL A 133 -2.70 -8.25 -9.28
N VAL A 134 -3.02 -7.89 -8.04
CA VAL A 134 -2.81 -8.72 -6.87
C VAL A 134 -4.09 -8.74 -6.06
N PHE A 135 -4.57 -9.93 -5.68
CA PHE A 135 -5.78 -10.08 -4.88
C PHE A 135 -5.55 -10.96 -3.66
N GLY A 136 -5.94 -10.46 -2.48
CA GLY A 136 -6.18 -11.28 -1.30
C GLY A 136 -4.92 -11.96 -0.76
N ILE A 137 -3.80 -11.24 -0.67
CA ILE A 137 -2.51 -11.74 -0.16
C ILE A 137 -1.98 -10.79 0.91
N SER A 138 -1.42 -11.36 1.98
CA SER A 138 -0.63 -10.62 2.97
C SER A 138 0.86 -10.67 2.63
N PHE A 139 1.53 -9.53 2.61
CA PHE A 139 2.97 -9.40 2.42
C PHE A 139 3.63 -9.02 3.73
N ARG A 140 4.63 -9.78 4.17
CA ARG A 140 5.29 -9.57 5.45
C ARG A 140 6.80 -9.58 5.30
N ASN A 141 7.44 -8.50 5.72
CA ASN A 141 8.84 -8.56 6.11
C ASN A 141 8.91 -8.84 7.62
N ALA A 142 9.43 -10.00 7.98
CA ALA A 142 9.49 -10.48 9.36
C ALA A 142 10.84 -10.20 10.06
N ALA A 143 11.70 -9.37 9.46
CA ALA A 143 12.95 -8.95 10.08
C ALA A 143 12.74 -8.40 11.51
N ARG A 144 13.63 -8.73 12.44
CA ARG A 144 13.47 -8.40 13.86
C ARG A 144 13.50 -6.89 14.08
N ALA A 145 12.54 -6.37 14.85
CA ALA A 145 12.37 -4.95 15.19
C ALA A 145 13.43 -4.38 16.17
N GLY A 146 14.63 -4.98 16.24
CA GLY A 146 15.72 -4.62 17.16
C GLY A 146 16.76 -3.64 16.61
N LEU A 147 16.60 -3.18 15.37
CA LEU A 147 17.46 -2.17 14.74
C LEU A 147 16.77 -0.81 14.49
N PRO A 148 15.76 -0.37 15.29
CA PRO A 148 14.88 0.75 14.93
C PRO A 148 15.58 2.10 14.86
N ASN A 149 16.86 2.17 15.26
CA ASN A 149 17.69 3.36 15.25
C ASN A 149 18.86 3.30 14.27
N ASN A 150 18.97 2.27 13.42
CA ASN A 150 19.90 2.34 12.29
C ASN A 150 19.14 2.84 11.03
N PRO A 151 19.25 4.12 10.67
CA PRO A 151 18.59 4.68 9.48
C PRO A 151 19.09 4.05 8.17
N GLU A 152 20.19 3.29 8.21
CA GLU A 152 20.73 2.52 7.10
C GLU A 152 20.04 1.16 6.92
N ILE A 153 19.00 0.81 7.69
CA ILE A 153 18.38 -0.51 7.59
C ILE A 153 16.91 -0.38 7.22
N ARG A 154 16.57 -0.93 6.06
CA ARG A 154 15.24 -0.99 5.47
C ARG A 154 14.73 -2.42 5.53
N THR A 155 13.43 -2.59 5.76
CA THR A 155 12.76 -3.89 5.86
C THR A 155 11.52 -3.90 4.98
N VAL A 156 11.67 -3.68 3.68
CA VAL A 156 10.52 -3.51 2.78
C VAL A 156 9.67 -4.79 2.71
N ALA A 157 8.35 -4.68 2.91
CA ALA A 157 7.43 -5.80 2.67
C ALA A 157 7.09 -5.88 1.18
N THR A 158 6.72 -4.76 0.58
CA THR A 158 6.40 -4.68 -0.84
C THR A 158 7.05 -3.48 -1.50
N MET A 159 7.67 -3.71 -2.66
CA MET A 159 8.15 -2.66 -3.56
C MET A 159 7.35 -2.70 -4.86
N VAL A 160 6.96 -1.53 -5.37
CA VAL A 160 6.20 -1.38 -6.61
C VAL A 160 6.85 -0.29 -7.46
N SER A 161 7.24 -0.61 -8.69
CA SER A 161 7.84 0.33 -9.65
C SER A 161 7.33 0.19 -11.08
N GLY A 162 6.49 -0.82 -11.37
CA GLY A 162 5.84 -0.97 -12.67
C GLY A 162 4.59 -0.10 -12.75
N ASP A 163 4.20 0.33 -13.94
CA ASP A 163 2.99 1.13 -14.15
C ASP A 163 1.72 0.27 -14.18
N LYS A 164 0.60 0.82 -13.71
CA LYS A 164 -0.72 0.14 -13.68
C LYS A 164 -0.71 -1.12 -12.81
N VAL A 165 -0.30 -0.97 -11.56
CA VAL A 165 -0.30 -2.05 -10.57
C VAL A 165 -1.44 -1.86 -9.56
N ALA A 166 -2.28 -2.88 -9.39
CA ALA A 166 -3.41 -2.82 -8.49
C ALA A 166 -3.40 -3.95 -7.44
N PHE A 167 -3.62 -3.58 -6.18
CA PHE A 167 -3.76 -4.47 -5.04
C PHE A 167 -5.19 -4.39 -4.50
N TYR A 168 -5.85 -5.52 -4.38
CA TYR A 168 -7.22 -5.65 -3.88
C TYR A 168 -7.24 -6.56 -2.66
N HIS A 169 -7.80 -6.07 -1.55
CA HIS A 169 -7.94 -6.83 -0.30
C HIS A 169 -6.63 -7.46 0.20
N CYS A 170 -5.51 -6.78 -0.04
CA CYS A 170 -4.18 -7.19 0.40
C CYS A 170 -3.85 -6.62 1.78
N ALA A 171 -2.80 -7.14 2.41
CA ALA A 171 -2.26 -6.55 3.62
C ALA A 171 -0.73 -6.48 3.59
N PHE A 172 -0.16 -5.47 4.23
CA PHE A 172 1.26 -5.18 4.20
C PHE A 172 1.77 -4.97 5.63
N TYR A 173 2.79 -5.73 6.00
CA TYR A 173 3.34 -5.76 7.36
C TYR A 173 4.85 -5.63 7.34
N SER A 174 5.37 -4.62 8.02
CA SER A 174 6.79 -4.52 8.31
C SER A 174 7.05 -3.67 9.55
N PRO A 175 8.14 -3.89 10.30
CA PRO A 175 8.60 -2.95 11.31
C PRO A 175 8.96 -1.57 10.75
N HIS A 176 9.61 -1.49 9.57
CA HIS A 176 10.07 -0.24 8.94
C HIS A 176 9.93 -0.30 7.41
N HIS A 177 9.61 0.82 6.76
CA HIS A 177 9.58 0.93 5.28
C HIS A 177 8.63 -0.08 4.62
N THR A 178 7.42 -0.27 5.16
CA THR A 178 6.49 -1.34 4.76
C THR A 178 6.22 -1.43 3.26
N LEU A 179 5.76 -0.34 2.64
CA LEU A 179 5.37 -0.27 1.23
C LEU A 179 6.21 0.80 0.53
N PHE A 180 7.15 0.35 -0.30
CA PHE A 180 7.91 1.21 -1.20
C PHE A 180 7.16 1.37 -2.53
N ASP A 181 6.36 2.42 -2.60
CA ASP A 181 5.56 2.81 -3.75
C ASP A 181 6.35 3.77 -4.66
N SER A 182 7.24 3.21 -5.47
CA SER A 182 8.36 3.92 -6.09
C SER A 182 7.96 4.84 -7.24
N THR A 183 7.37 4.31 -8.30
CA THR A 183 7.02 5.04 -9.53
C THR A 183 5.94 4.27 -10.29
N GLY A 184 5.16 4.95 -11.12
CA GLY A 184 4.02 4.37 -11.84
C GLY A 184 2.67 4.73 -11.22
N ARG A 185 1.59 4.28 -11.84
CA ARG A 185 0.21 4.49 -11.37
C ARG A 185 -0.30 3.28 -10.61
N HIS A 186 -0.72 3.47 -9.36
CA HIS A 186 -1.12 2.34 -8.50
C HIS A 186 -2.47 2.52 -7.80
N TYR A 187 -3.08 1.39 -7.47
CA TYR A 187 -4.40 1.31 -6.85
C TYR A 187 -4.39 0.32 -5.69
N TYR A 188 -4.79 0.74 -4.49
CA TYR A 188 -4.76 -0.09 -3.27
C TYR A 188 -6.14 -0.13 -2.60
N GLU A 189 -7.00 -1.02 -3.07
CA GLU A 189 -8.40 -1.11 -2.65
C GLU A 189 -8.58 -2.06 -1.46
N SER A 190 -9.25 -1.57 -0.41
CA SER A 190 -9.57 -2.38 0.78
C SER A 190 -8.34 -3.05 1.42
N CYS A 191 -7.18 -2.38 1.27
CA CYS A 191 -5.89 -2.83 1.77
C CYS A 191 -5.69 -2.48 3.24
N TYR A 192 -4.91 -3.31 3.93
CA TYR A 192 -4.46 -3.05 5.29
C TYR A 192 -2.96 -2.77 5.29
N ILE A 193 -2.53 -1.62 5.78
CA ILE A 193 -1.11 -1.25 5.81
C ILE A 193 -0.69 -0.95 7.25
N GLN A 194 0.27 -1.73 7.75
CA GLN A 194 0.82 -1.55 9.08
C GLN A 194 2.34 -1.40 9.01
N GLY A 195 2.82 -0.35 9.68
CA GLY A 195 4.24 -0.10 9.88
C GLY A 195 4.48 0.97 10.92
N ASN A 196 5.73 1.43 11.02
CA ASN A 196 6.13 2.47 11.97
C ASN A 196 6.75 3.67 11.25
N ILE A 197 7.95 3.51 10.70
CA ILE A 197 8.72 4.59 10.06
C ILE A 197 8.58 4.48 8.54
N ASP A 198 8.23 5.59 7.89
CA ASP A 198 8.11 5.74 6.42
C ASP A 198 7.44 4.54 5.76
N PHE A 199 6.33 4.10 6.34
CA PHE A 199 5.74 2.81 6.01
C PHE A 199 4.99 2.83 4.66
N ILE A 200 4.67 4.01 4.11
CA ILE A 200 4.34 4.22 2.70
C ILE A 200 5.25 5.36 2.21
N PHE A 201 6.03 5.12 1.16
CA PHE A 201 7.00 6.09 0.66
C PHE A 201 7.35 5.83 -0.80
N GLY A 202 7.85 6.86 -1.49
CA GLY A 202 8.25 6.83 -2.90
C GLY A 202 7.53 7.89 -3.73
N GLY A 203 7.65 7.81 -5.05
CA GLY A 203 7.14 8.79 -6.02
C GLY A 203 5.98 8.28 -6.87
N GLY A 204 5.36 7.15 -6.51
CA GLY A 204 4.21 6.60 -7.22
C GLY A 204 3.00 7.55 -7.23
N GLN A 205 2.22 7.49 -8.32
CA GLN A 205 0.94 8.16 -8.43
C GLN A 205 -0.16 7.21 -7.99
N SER A 206 -0.57 7.30 -6.73
CA SER A 206 -1.35 6.23 -6.09
C SER A 206 -2.60 6.71 -5.39
N ILE A 207 -3.62 5.85 -5.34
CA ILE A 207 -4.85 6.05 -4.57
C ILE A 207 -5.13 4.82 -3.69
N PHE A 208 -5.60 5.07 -2.47
CA PHE A 208 -5.80 4.05 -1.42
C PHE A 208 -7.26 4.02 -0.93
N PRO A 209 -8.24 3.66 -1.79
CA PRO A 209 -9.64 3.71 -1.41
C PRO A 209 -9.98 2.61 -0.38
N CYS A 210 -10.75 3.00 0.63
CA CYS A 210 -11.18 2.11 1.72
C CYS A 210 -10.01 1.38 2.43
N ALA A 211 -8.82 1.99 2.45
CA ALA A 211 -7.66 1.42 3.12
C ALA A 211 -7.72 1.65 4.64
N GLU A 212 -7.26 0.67 5.40
CA GLU A 212 -7.01 0.81 6.84
C GLU A 212 -5.52 1.03 7.08
N ILE A 213 -5.16 2.21 7.61
CA ILE A 213 -3.78 2.65 7.82
C ILE A 213 -3.58 3.07 9.29
N PHE A 214 -2.58 2.52 9.98
CA PHE A 214 -2.38 2.68 11.44
C PHE A 214 -1.08 3.42 11.80
N VAL A 215 -1.08 4.77 11.84
CA VAL A 215 0.15 5.60 12.03
C VAL A 215 -0.13 7.13 12.16
N TYR A 216 0.96 7.93 12.25
CA TYR A 216 1.04 9.35 11.88
C TYR A 216 0.69 9.63 10.41
N LEU A 217 0.22 10.84 10.05
CA LEU A 217 -0.21 11.18 8.68
C LEU A 217 0.92 11.12 7.64
N GLY A 218 2.11 11.64 7.96
CA GLY A 218 3.26 11.57 7.06
C GLY A 218 4.32 12.65 7.33
N ARG A 219 5.38 12.63 6.51
CA ARG A 219 6.44 13.66 6.52
C ARG A 219 6.83 14.06 5.09
N ALA A 220 7.24 15.31 4.90
CA ALA A 220 7.81 15.76 3.64
C ALA A 220 9.23 15.19 3.49
N ASN A 221 9.49 14.48 2.38
CA ASN A 221 10.80 13.89 2.10
C ASN A 221 11.57 14.67 1.03
N GLU A 222 10.84 15.37 0.15
CA GLU A 222 11.36 16.16 -0.97
C GLU A 222 10.54 17.45 -1.20
N ALA A 223 11.10 18.41 -1.95
CA ALA A 223 10.53 19.75 -2.17
C ALA A 223 9.11 19.76 -2.81
N TYR A 224 8.74 18.69 -3.52
CA TYR A 224 7.44 18.53 -4.18
C TYR A 224 6.59 17.41 -3.60
N SER A 225 6.88 16.96 -2.37
CA SER A 225 6.12 15.91 -1.69
C SER A 225 4.62 16.20 -1.70
N ARG A 226 3.79 15.21 -2.07
CA ARG A 226 2.34 15.34 -2.14
C ARG A 226 1.63 14.16 -1.49
N VAL A 227 0.82 14.44 -0.48
CA VAL A 227 -0.07 13.48 0.18
C VAL A 227 -1.39 14.20 0.49
N VAL A 228 -2.51 13.60 0.11
CA VAL A 228 -3.84 14.14 0.39
C VAL A 228 -4.64 13.08 1.13
N PHE A 229 -5.12 13.42 2.32
CA PHE A 229 -6.16 12.64 3.01
C PHE A 229 -7.50 13.30 2.72
N ALA A 230 -8.41 12.55 2.11
CA ALA A 230 -9.75 13.03 1.77
C ALA A 230 -10.80 12.05 2.30
N ASP A 231 -11.89 12.57 2.88
CA ASP A 231 -13.02 11.78 3.38
C ASP A 231 -12.58 10.65 4.33
N THR A 232 -11.52 10.91 5.11
CA THR A 232 -10.83 9.92 5.93
C THR A 232 -11.14 10.11 7.41
N TYR A 233 -11.43 9.02 8.13
CA TYR A 233 -11.49 9.04 9.59
C TYR A 233 -10.07 9.00 10.19
N LEU A 234 -9.72 10.04 10.95
CA LEU A 234 -8.44 10.18 11.65
C LEU A 234 -8.65 9.93 13.15
N SER A 235 -7.99 8.88 13.65
CA SER A 235 -8.05 8.52 15.06
C SER A 235 -7.16 9.44 15.91
N LYS A 236 -7.36 9.45 17.24
CA LYS A 236 -6.59 10.26 18.21
C LYS A 236 -5.09 9.95 18.25
N THR A 237 -4.64 8.90 17.56
CA THR A 237 -3.23 8.56 17.40
C THR A 237 -2.50 9.51 16.47
N VAL A 238 -3.21 10.28 15.66
CA VAL A 238 -2.63 11.34 14.83
C VAL A 238 -2.14 12.45 15.75
N ASN A 239 -0.85 12.78 15.66
CA ASN A 239 -0.27 13.89 16.39
C ASN A 239 -0.97 15.20 15.98
N PRO A 240 -1.30 16.12 16.90
CA PRO A 240 -1.98 17.38 16.57
C PRO A 240 -1.27 18.23 15.51
N ALA A 241 0.06 18.19 15.44
CA ALA A 241 0.85 18.84 14.39
C ALA A 241 0.53 18.30 12.98
N GLY A 242 0.04 17.06 12.91
CA GLY A 242 -0.34 16.31 11.72
C GLY A 242 0.85 15.83 10.91
N TRP A 243 1.70 16.77 10.52
CA TRP A 243 2.78 16.61 9.56
C TRP A 243 4.11 17.04 10.16
N THR A 244 5.22 16.55 9.60
CA THR A 244 6.57 16.96 10.01
C THR A 244 7.50 17.12 8.80
N ASN A 245 8.45 18.05 8.92
CA ASN A 245 9.57 18.23 7.99
C ASN A 245 10.89 17.71 8.59
N TYR A 246 10.80 16.81 9.59
CA TYR A 246 11.96 16.21 10.23
C TYR A 246 12.96 15.67 9.19
N ASN A 247 14.23 16.11 9.29
CA ASN A 247 15.33 15.86 8.34
C ASN A 247 15.21 16.48 6.94
N PHE A 248 14.22 17.34 6.67
CA PHE A 248 14.13 18.14 5.46
C PHE A 248 14.42 19.62 5.78
N SER A 249 15.58 20.11 5.33
CA SER A 249 16.01 21.50 5.50
C SER A 249 15.63 22.42 4.32
N GLY A 250 14.95 21.88 3.30
CA GLY A 250 14.51 22.62 2.13
C GLY A 250 13.23 23.43 2.36
N SER A 251 12.82 24.18 1.34
CA SER A 251 11.58 24.96 1.39
C SER A 251 10.34 24.04 1.39
N THR A 252 9.38 24.36 2.25
CA THR A 252 8.04 23.72 2.27
C THR A 252 7.03 24.45 1.37
N GLU A 253 7.45 25.46 0.61
CA GLU A 253 6.55 26.30 -0.21
C GLU A 253 5.81 25.51 -1.29
N HIS A 254 6.45 24.48 -1.86
CA HIS A 254 5.88 23.66 -2.94
C HIS A 254 5.34 22.30 -2.45
N VAL A 255 5.42 22.04 -1.15
CA VAL A 255 4.91 20.82 -0.54
C VAL A 255 3.38 20.87 -0.51
N MET A 256 2.73 19.75 -0.87
CA MET A 256 1.27 19.62 -0.89
C MET A 256 0.84 18.49 0.03
N LEU A 257 0.88 18.74 1.35
CA LEU A 257 0.32 17.86 2.36
C LEU A 257 -1.03 18.43 2.81
N GLY A 258 -2.11 17.77 2.39
CA GLY A 258 -3.46 18.32 2.47
C GLY A 258 -4.48 17.40 3.14
N GLU A 259 -5.44 18.00 3.84
CA GLU A 259 -6.61 17.33 4.42
C GLU A 259 -7.90 17.92 3.81
N PHE A 260 -8.85 17.04 3.45
CA PHE A 260 -10.18 17.41 2.93
C PHE A 260 -11.26 16.55 3.59
N ASN A 261 -12.26 17.17 4.21
CA ASN A 261 -13.42 16.48 4.82
C ASN A 261 -13.06 15.30 5.76
N CYS A 262 -11.91 15.36 6.44
CA CYS A 262 -11.50 14.36 7.42
C CYS A 262 -12.35 14.47 8.70
N THR A 263 -12.63 13.34 9.33
CA THR A 263 -13.45 13.26 10.57
C THR A 263 -12.71 12.53 11.68
N GLY A 264 -13.26 12.54 12.90
CA GLY A 264 -12.68 11.84 14.05
C GLY A 264 -11.76 12.69 14.92
N PRO A 265 -11.34 12.18 16.09
CA PRO A 265 -10.59 12.96 17.09
C PRO A 265 -9.19 13.39 16.65
N GLY A 266 -8.61 12.73 15.64
CA GLY A 266 -7.32 13.13 15.04
C GLY A 266 -7.44 14.18 13.93
N ALA A 267 -8.66 14.50 13.48
CA ALA A 267 -8.90 15.45 12.40
C ALA A 267 -8.96 16.92 12.87
N ASP A 268 -8.79 17.19 14.17
CA ASP A 268 -8.67 18.57 14.64
C ASP A 268 -7.43 19.23 14.03
N ALA A 269 -7.69 20.22 13.15
CA ALA A 269 -6.68 20.94 12.41
C ALA A 269 -6.12 22.16 13.16
N SER A 270 -6.62 22.47 14.37
CA SER A 270 -6.28 23.70 15.11
C SER A 270 -4.80 23.84 15.46
N GLN A 271 -4.08 22.73 15.56
CA GLN A 271 -2.65 22.65 15.91
C GLN A 271 -1.77 22.19 14.74
N ARG A 272 -2.31 22.12 13.52
CA ARG A 272 -1.53 21.68 12.35
C ARG A 272 -0.39 22.64 12.06
N VAL A 273 0.69 22.10 11.51
CA VAL A 273 1.81 22.91 11.04
C VAL A 273 1.33 23.95 10.01
N PRO A 274 1.85 25.21 10.04
CA PRO A 274 1.32 26.29 9.21
C PRO A 274 1.41 26.08 7.69
N TRP A 275 2.33 25.21 7.25
CA TRP A 275 2.54 24.88 5.84
C TRP A 275 1.69 23.70 5.35
N SER A 276 0.90 23.07 6.22
CA SER A 276 -0.11 22.08 5.80
C SER A 276 -1.29 22.77 5.12
N ARG A 277 -1.97 22.04 4.24
CA ARG A 277 -3.10 22.56 3.45
C ARG A 277 -4.43 22.02 3.95
N ARG A 278 -5.43 22.89 3.99
CA ARG A 278 -6.84 22.49 4.03
C ARG A 278 -7.41 22.76 2.65
N LEU A 279 -7.76 21.69 1.95
CA LEU A 279 -8.24 21.81 0.58
C LEU A 279 -9.72 22.21 0.58
N ASP A 280 -10.12 22.98 -0.42
CA ASP A 280 -11.54 23.12 -0.75
C ASP A 280 -12.02 21.99 -1.68
N GLN A 281 -13.33 21.97 -1.98
CA GLN A 281 -13.93 20.95 -2.85
C GLN A 281 -13.30 20.92 -4.25
N ALA A 282 -12.98 22.06 -4.84
CA ALA A 282 -12.47 22.16 -6.21
C ALA A 282 -11.00 21.72 -6.29
N GLU A 283 -10.22 22.02 -5.25
CA GLU A 283 -8.86 21.51 -5.08
C GLU A 283 -8.86 20.01 -4.84
N ALA A 284 -9.70 19.53 -3.92
CA ALA A 284 -9.78 18.12 -3.55
C ALA A 284 -10.26 17.25 -4.72
N ALA A 285 -11.27 17.70 -5.49
CA ALA A 285 -11.88 16.96 -6.60
C ALA A 285 -10.87 16.42 -7.63
N LYS A 286 -9.68 17.02 -7.72
CA LYS A 286 -8.58 16.56 -8.60
C LYS A 286 -7.95 15.23 -8.16
N PHE A 287 -8.21 14.80 -6.93
CA PHE A 287 -7.57 13.64 -6.29
C PHE A 287 -8.56 12.56 -5.81
N LEU A 288 -9.88 12.86 -5.79
CA LEU A 288 -10.86 11.99 -5.14
C LEU A 288 -11.22 10.74 -5.94
N THR A 289 -11.00 10.76 -7.26
CA THR A 289 -11.46 9.68 -8.15
C THR A 289 -10.29 8.96 -8.79
N VAL A 290 -10.58 7.78 -9.34
CA VAL A 290 -9.63 7.02 -10.15
C VAL A 290 -9.11 7.79 -11.37
N ASP A 291 -9.72 8.91 -11.75
CA ASP A 291 -9.19 9.76 -12.84
C ASP A 291 -7.80 10.32 -12.51
N PHE A 292 -7.47 10.48 -11.22
CA PHE A 292 -6.13 10.89 -10.79
C PHE A 292 -5.05 9.95 -11.32
N ILE A 293 -5.33 8.65 -11.39
CA ILE A 293 -4.43 7.61 -11.91
C ILE A 293 -4.82 7.12 -13.30
N ASN A 294 -5.68 7.85 -14.02
CA ASN A 294 -6.31 7.40 -15.28
C ASN A 294 -6.94 6.00 -15.16
N GLY A 295 -7.48 5.64 -13.99
CA GLY A 295 -7.87 4.27 -13.66
C GLY A 295 -8.98 3.71 -14.54
N LYS A 296 -9.83 4.57 -15.14
CA LYS A 296 -10.85 4.14 -16.11
C LYS A 296 -10.26 3.44 -17.34
N ASP A 297 -9.00 3.70 -17.66
CA ASP A 297 -8.34 3.15 -18.86
C ASP A 297 -7.72 1.77 -18.61
N TRP A 298 -7.48 1.39 -17.35
CA TRP A 298 -6.65 0.22 -17.05
C TRP A 298 -7.09 -0.63 -15.86
N LEU A 299 -7.92 -0.11 -14.94
CA LEU A 299 -8.38 -0.91 -13.80
C LEU A 299 -9.46 -1.91 -14.26
N PRO A 300 -9.34 -3.20 -13.90
CA PRO A 300 -10.35 -4.21 -14.21
C PRO A 300 -11.67 -3.98 -13.46
N ALA A 301 -11.61 -3.40 -12.26
CA ALA A 301 -12.74 -3.05 -11.41
C ALA A 301 -12.32 -1.90 -10.47
N PHE A 302 -13.26 -1.04 -10.10
CA PHE A 302 -13.06 0.04 -9.12
C PHE A 302 -14.44 0.54 -8.64
N TYR A 303 -14.47 1.14 -7.47
CA TYR A 303 -15.66 1.85 -6.97
C TYR A 303 -15.67 3.32 -7.43
N TYR A 304 -16.87 3.87 -7.64
CA TYR A 304 -17.11 5.24 -8.09
C TYR A 304 -17.24 6.23 -6.94
#